data_AF-A0AAV0RL75-F1
#
_entry.id   AF-A0AAV0RL75-F1
#
_cell.length_a   1.000
_cell.length_b   1.000
_cell.length_c   1.000
_cell.angle_alpha   90.00
_cell.angle_beta   90.00
_cell.angle_gamma   90.00
#
_symmetry.space_group_name_H-M   'P 1'
#
loop_
_entity.id
_entity.type
_entity.pdbx_description
1 polymer ?
#
loop_
_entity_poly.entity_id
_entity_poly.type
_entity_poly.pdbx_seq_one_letter_code
_entity_poly.pdbx_strand_id
1 'polypeptide(L)' 'MAATELKSAAILDLLKAFLETEEGLQVRKKVNLVYQFNIAPKKIGYDEVIFTIDLKTGQVTKG' A
#
# COMPACT_ATOMS: atom_id res chain seq x y z
N MET A 1 -23.07 5.41 7.02
CA MET A 1 -22.50 6.02 5.80
C MET A 1 -21.32 5.17 5.41
N ALA A 2 -21.40 4.41 4.32
CA ALA A 2 -20.27 3.62 3.85
C ALA A 2 -19.22 4.60 3.31
N ALA A 3 -18.18 4.87 4.11
CA ALA A 3 -16.96 5.44 3.57
C ALA A 3 -16.60 4.58 2.36
N THR A 4 -16.53 5.19 1.18
CA THR A 4 -16.23 4.46 -0.05
C THR A 4 -14.77 4.07 0.05
N GLU A 5 -14.52 2.91 0.65
CA GLU A 5 -13.18 2.40 0.86
C GLU A 5 -12.56 2.20 -0.52
N LEU A 6 -11.41 2.86 -0.74
CA LEU A 6 -10.70 2.74 -2.01
C LEU A 6 -10.40 1.28 -2.25
N LYS A 7 -10.68 0.77 -3.46
CA LYS A 7 -10.34 -0.61 -3.84
C LYS A 7 -8.85 -0.92 -3.64
N SER A 8 -8.00 0.11 -3.68
CA SER A 8 -6.57 -0.01 -3.39
C SER A 8 -6.27 -0.44 -1.95
N ALA A 9 -7.13 -0.12 -0.97
CA ALA A 9 -6.93 -0.55 0.42
C ALA A 9 -6.87 -2.09 0.52
N ALA A 10 -7.85 -2.78 -0.07
CA ALA A 10 -7.88 -4.25 -0.09
C ALA A 10 -6.65 -4.86 -0.80
N ILE A 11 -6.14 -4.22 -1.85
CA ILE A 11 -4.92 -4.66 -2.55
C ILE A 11 -3.70 -4.51 -1.65
N LEU A 12 -3.62 -3.42 -0.89
CA LEU A 12 -2.50 -3.13 0.00
C LEU A 12 -2.49 -4.02 1.24
N ASP A 13 -3.67 -4.43 1.72
CA ASP A 13 -3.77 -5.46 2.76
C ASP A 13 -3.27 -6.83 2.27
N LEU A 14 -3.63 -7.22 1.03
CA LEU A 14 -3.08 -8.43 0.41
C LEU A 14 -1.57 -8.33 0.22
N LEU A 15 -1.07 -7.16 -0.17
CA LEU A 15 0.36 -6.92 -0.31
C LEU A 15 1.07 -7.05 1.03
N LYS A 16 0.48 -6.55 2.13
CA LYS A 16 1.06 -6.67 3.47
C LYS A 16 1.24 -8.13 3.86
N ALA A 17 0.21 -8.97 3.65
CA ALA A 17 0.32 -10.41 3.88
C ALA A 17 1.37 -11.06 2.96
N PHE A 18 1.46 -10.65 1.70
CA PHE A 18 2.49 -11.15 0.77
C PHE A 18 3.92 -10.79 1.22
N LEU A 19 4.14 -9.59 1.76
CA LEU A 19 5.47 -9.14 2.22
C LEU A 19 6.01 -9.92 3.44
N GLU A 20 5.16 -10.71 4.09
CA GLU A 20 5.51 -11.63 5.18
C GLU A 20 5.89 -13.04 4.66
N THR A 21 5.63 -13.37 3.39
CA THR A 21 6.02 -14.67 2.81
C THR A 21 7.51 -14.71 2.44
N GLU A 22 8.01 -15.91 2.18
CA GLU A 22 9.40 -16.10 1.73
C GLU A 22 9.68 -15.37 0.41
N GLU A 23 8.74 -15.38 -0.55
CA GLU A 23 8.88 -14.61 -1.79
C GLU A 23 8.84 -13.11 -1.54
N GLY A 24 7.96 -12.65 -0.65
CA GLY A 24 7.89 -11.24 -0.23
C GLY A 24 9.21 -10.75 0.35
N LEU A 25 9.86 -11.56 1.19
CA LEU A 25 11.19 -11.26 1.74
C LEU A 25 12.28 -11.17 0.66
N GLN A 26 12.22 -11.98 -0.39
CA GLN A 26 13.15 -11.87 -1.52
C GLN A 26 12.95 -10.57 -2.30
N VAL A 27 11.70 -10.18 -2.54
CA VAL A 27 11.36 -8.90 -3.19
C VAL A 27 11.88 -7.73 -2.37
N ARG A 28 11.68 -7.75 -1.06
CA ARG A 28 12.18 -6.74 -0.12
C ARG A 28 13.70 -6.57 -0.20
N LYS A 29 14.44 -7.68 -0.16
CA LYS A 29 15.91 -7.69 -0.27
C LYS A 29 16.40 -7.17 -1.63
N LYS A 30 15.69 -7.50 -2.71
CA LYS A 30 16.07 -7.10 -4.07
C LYS A 30 15.81 -5.62 -4.35
N VAL A 31 14.69 -5.09 -3.85
CA VAL A 31 14.28 -3.71 -4.15
C VAL A 31 14.80 -2.72 -3.10
N ASN A 32 14.65 -3.02 -1.82
CA ASN A 32 15.20 -2.23 -0.69
C ASN A 32 14.90 -0.71 -0.76
N LEU A 33 13.71 -0.33 -1.20
CA LEU A 33 13.25 1.06 -1.34
C LEU A 33 11.91 1.27 -0.64
N VAL A 34 11.58 2.54 -0.41
CA VAL A 34 10.28 2.97 0.10
C VAL A 34 9.50 3.57 -1.06
N TYR A 35 8.26 3.13 -1.24
CA TYR A 35 7.35 3.65 -2.26
C TYR A 35 6.19 4.37 -1.60
N GLN A 36 5.73 5.44 -2.24
CA GLN A 36 4.54 6.17 -1.83
C GLN A 36 3.56 6.21 -3.00
N PHE A 37 2.31 5.85 -2.75
CA PHE A 37 1.22 5.88 -3.71
C PHE A 37 0.18 6.89 -3.24
N ASN A 38 0.01 7.97 -4.00
CA ASN A 38 -1.04 8.95 -3.75
C ASN A 38 -2.23 8.56 -4.63
N ILE A 39 -3.31 8.09 -4.01
CA ILE A 39 -4.48 7.55 -4.71
C ILE A 39 -5.69 8.40 -4.38
N ALA A 40 -6.21 9.08 -5.40
CA ALA A 40 -7.46 9.83 -5.31
C ALA A 40 -8.61 9.08 -6.00
N PRO A 41 -9.85 9.17 -5.49
CA PRO A 41 -11.02 8.68 -6.22
C PRO A 41 -11.19 9.41 -7.55
N LYS A 42 -11.75 8.75 -8.56
CA LYS A 42 -12.08 9.38 -9.85
C LYS A 42 -13.08 10.56 -9.72
N LYS A 43 -13.82 10.62 -8.60
CA LYS A 43 -14.77 11.70 -8.33
C LYS A 43 -14.01 12.95 -7.85
N ILE A 44 -14.29 14.07 -8.48
CA ILE A 44 -13.77 15.39 -8.11
C ILE A 44 -14.24 15.74 -6.69
N GLY A 45 -13.35 16.29 -5.85
CA GLY A 45 -13.67 16.77 -4.51
C GLY A 45 -13.47 15.77 -3.36
N TYR A 46 -12.74 14.68 -3.60
CA TYR A 46 -12.30 13.77 -2.54
C TYR A 46 -10.80 13.90 -2.31
N ASP A 47 -10.39 13.86 -1.04
CA ASP A 47 -8.99 13.90 -0.66
C ASP A 47 -8.23 12.66 -1.18
N GLU A 48 -6.98 12.88 -1.57
CA GLU A 48 -6.07 11.79 -1.86
C GLU A 48 -5.76 11.01 -0.59
N VAL A 49 -5.64 9.69 -0.74
CA VAL A 49 -5.14 8.82 0.31
C VAL A 49 -3.72 8.43 -0.05
N ILE A 50 -2.80 8.62 0.89
CA ILE A 50 -1.40 8.30 0.71
C ILE A 50 -1.15 6.91 1.29
N PHE A 51 -0.50 6.05 0.51
CA PHE A 51 -0.09 4.73 0.95
C PHE A 51 1.41 4.61 0.85
N THR A 52 2.07 4.40 1.98
CA THR A 52 3.53 4.23 2.04
C THR A 52 3.87 2.76 2.25
N ILE A 53 4.64 2.21 1.33
CA ILE A 53 5.09 0.83 1.30
C ILE A 53 6.60 0.83 1.52
N ASP A 54 7.02 0.46 2.71
CA ASP A 54 8.41 0.31 3.05
C ASP A 54 8.86 -1.13 2.78
N LEU A 55 9.54 -1.35 1.65
CA LEU A 55 10.09 -2.68 1.33
C LEU A 55 11.40 -2.99 2.08
N LYS A 56 11.97 -2.02 2.82
CA LYS A 56 13.09 -2.29 3.73
C LYS A 56 12.56 -3.02 4.96
N THR A 57 11.55 -2.44 5.63
CA THR A 57 10.98 -2.98 6.87
C THR A 57 9.81 -3.95 6.65
N GLY A 58 9.20 -3.93 5.47
CA GLY A 58 8.00 -4.72 5.13
C GLY A 58 6.69 -4.09 5.60
N GLN A 59 6.73 -2.83 6.06
CA GLN A 59 5.55 -2.15 6.58
C GLN A 59 4.75 -1.47 5.46
N VAL A 60 3.43 -1.58 5.54
CA VAL A 60 2.49 -0.84 4.71
C VAL A 60 1.69 0.08 5.62
N THR A 61 1.72 1.38 5.35
CA THR A 61 1.05 2.42 6.14
C THR A 61 0.13 3.26 5.26
N LYS A 62 -0.98 3.70 5.84
CA LYS A 62 -1.96 4.60 5.21
C LYS A 62 -1.89 5.95 5.93
N GLY A 63 -1.73 7.04 5.18
CA GLY A 63 -1.59 8.42 5.64
C GLY A 63 -2.43 9.38 4.85
#